data_AF-H2YY42-F1
#
_entry.id   AF-H2YY42-F1
#
_cell.length_a   1.000
_cell.length_b   1.000
_cell.length_c   1.000
_cell.angle_alpha   90.00
_cell.angle_beta   90.00
_cell.angle_gamma   90.00
#
_symmetry.space_group_name_H-M   'P 1'
#
loop_
_entity.id
_entity.type
_entity.pdbx_description
1 polymer ?
#
loop_
_entity_poly.entity_id
_entity_poly.type
_entity_poly.pdbx_seq_one_letter_code
_entity_poly.pdbx_strand_id
1 'polypeptide(L)'
;MEISKHHEETKSDTDKDFYIWKPDEGTGGGGIELFNRNHQFTEVNRTTPAVLQRYTPNPYLLKGKKVDLRLFFLISQINPTKIYYFKGGLVRSCTADYEISVPSNEWDPYAHLTNITLNQNSPNMDFGENGTVITYKKFLTILQAEGHNIEELENKIVEVCLEVLLSVIPNLMVWRETISPTLNSRCFQVVGLDLLLTSDLKPVFIELND
;
A
#
# COMPACT_ATOMS: atom_id res chain seq x y z
N MET A 1 -28.33 -6.98 -48.21
CA MET A 1 -28.17 -5.65 -47.59
C MET A 1 -27.12 -5.83 -46.51
N GLU A 2 -25.85 -5.71 -46.90
CA GLU A 2 -24.71 -5.84 -45.99
C GLU A 2 -24.64 -4.57 -45.13
N ILE A 3 -24.63 -4.74 -43.82
CA ILE A 3 -24.33 -3.66 -42.88
C ILE A 3 -22.87 -3.83 -42.51
N SER A 4 -22.01 -3.13 -43.25
CA SER A 4 -20.63 -2.85 -42.89
C SER A 4 -20.59 -2.16 -41.53
N LYS A 5 -20.22 -2.89 -40.47
CA LYS A 5 -19.78 -2.28 -39.23
C LYS A 5 -18.35 -1.79 -39.42
N HIS A 6 -18.20 -0.49 -39.66
CA HIS A 6 -16.96 0.21 -39.34
C HIS A 6 -16.71 0.02 -37.84
N HIS A 7 -15.85 -0.93 -37.48
CA HIS A 7 -15.04 -0.79 -36.28
C HIS A 7 -13.97 0.24 -36.62
N GLU A 8 -14.25 1.50 -36.28
CA GLU A 8 -13.18 2.43 -35.97
C GLU A 8 -12.40 1.82 -34.82
N GLU A 9 -11.20 1.31 -35.12
CA GLU A 9 -10.17 1.05 -34.14
C GLU A 9 -9.87 2.37 -33.43
N THR A 10 -10.55 2.60 -32.31
CA THR A 10 -10.02 3.50 -31.30
C THR A 10 -8.71 2.86 -30.85
N LYS A 11 -7.59 3.46 -31.27
CA LYS A 11 -6.27 3.26 -30.63
C LYS A 11 -6.42 3.66 -29.17
N SER A 12 -6.90 2.74 -28.35
CA SER A 12 -7.07 2.94 -26.93
C SER A 12 -5.72 2.71 -26.27
N ASP A 13 -5.39 3.57 -25.32
CA ASP A 13 -4.11 3.68 -24.59
C ASP A 13 -3.87 2.49 -23.63
N THR A 14 -4.15 1.27 -24.08
CA THR A 14 -4.53 0.10 -23.26
C THR A 14 -3.37 -0.71 -22.72
N ASP A 15 -2.14 -0.40 -23.09
CA ASP A 15 -0.95 -1.13 -22.64
C ASP A 15 -0.37 -0.58 -21.31
N LYS A 16 -1.02 0.44 -20.73
CA LYS A 16 -0.53 1.15 -19.54
C LYS A 16 -1.24 0.78 -18.23
N ASP A 17 -2.28 -0.06 -18.29
CA ASP A 17 -2.98 -0.50 -17.09
C ASP A 17 -2.26 -1.68 -16.44
N PHE A 18 -1.71 -1.44 -15.26
CA PHE A 18 -1.09 -2.45 -14.41
C PHE A 18 -2.01 -2.83 -13.25
N TYR A 19 -1.93 -4.08 -12.85
CA TYR A 19 -2.61 -4.67 -11.71
C TYR A 19 -1.60 -5.42 -10.87
N ILE A 20 -1.83 -5.53 -9.57
CA ILE A 20 -1.02 -6.30 -8.66
C ILE A 20 -1.89 -7.42 -8.07
N TRP A 21 -1.44 -8.65 -8.24
CA TRP A 21 -2.08 -9.84 -7.72
C TRP A 21 -1.41 -10.21 -6.40
N LYS A 22 -2.21 -10.35 -5.34
CA LYS A 22 -1.74 -10.62 -3.98
C LYS A 22 -2.48 -11.84 -3.43
N PRO A 23 -1.80 -12.96 -3.14
CA PRO A 23 -2.43 -14.12 -2.54
C PRO A 23 -2.82 -13.84 -1.08
N ASP A 24 -3.94 -14.41 -0.63
CA ASP A 24 -4.49 -14.16 0.72
C ASP A 24 -3.55 -14.65 1.85
N GLU A 25 -2.83 -15.76 1.61
CA GLU A 25 -1.91 -16.36 2.60
C GLU A 25 -0.44 -15.92 2.41
N GLY A 26 -0.18 -14.86 1.64
CA GLY A 26 1.16 -14.33 1.41
C GLY A 26 1.71 -13.57 2.63
N THR A 27 3.01 -13.73 2.91
CA THR A 27 3.72 -12.87 3.89
C THR A 27 5.02 -12.32 3.29
N GLY A 28 5.44 -11.14 3.75
CA GLY A 28 6.73 -10.55 3.37
C GLY A 28 6.90 -10.22 1.87
N GLY A 29 5.81 -10.15 1.11
CA GLY A 29 5.82 -9.95 -0.35
C GLY A 29 5.87 -11.25 -1.17
N GLY A 30 5.80 -12.42 -0.52
CA GLY A 30 5.82 -13.71 -1.20
C GLY A 30 4.61 -13.93 -2.11
N GLY A 31 4.87 -14.38 -3.34
CA GLY A 31 3.83 -14.71 -4.33
C GLY A 31 3.13 -13.52 -4.96
N ILE A 32 3.54 -12.28 -4.67
CA ILE A 32 2.97 -11.10 -5.31
C ILE A 32 3.48 -11.00 -6.75
N GLU A 33 2.58 -10.73 -7.68
CA GLU A 33 2.90 -10.58 -9.10
C GLU A 33 2.30 -9.29 -9.66
N LEU A 34 3.02 -8.65 -10.59
CA LEU A 34 2.53 -7.51 -11.35
C LEU A 34 2.00 -7.97 -12.71
N PHE A 35 0.75 -7.66 -12.99
CA PHE A 35 0.06 -8.00 -14.24
C PHE A 35 -0.16 -6.75 -15.07
N ASN A 36 -0.08 -6.89 -16.39
CA ASN A 36 -0.68 -5.93 -17.33
C ASN A 36 -1.77 -6.66 -18.14
N ARG A 37 -2.36 -5.98 -19.13
CA ARG A 37 -3.42 -6.60 -19.96
C ARG A 37 -2.96 -7.82 -20.77
N ASN A 38 -1.66 -7.96 -21.02
CA ASN A 38 -1.09 -9.06 -21.78
C ASN A 38 -0.61 -10.21 -20.88
N HIS A 39 -0.75 -10.09 -19.55
CA HIS A 39 -0.33 -11.11 -18.61
C HIS A 39 -1.17 -12.39 -18.78
N GLN A 40 -0.50 -13.54 -18.91
CA GLN A 40 -1.15 -14.84 -18.99
C GLN A 40 -1.26 -15.46 -17.60
N PHE A 41 -2.47 -15.44 -17.04
CA PHE A 41 -2.75 -16.08 -15.75
C PHE A 41 -2.40 -17.57 -15.78
N THR A 42 -1.53 -17.99 -14.87
CA THR A 42 -1.22 -19.40 -14.61
C THR A 42 -2.37 -20.09 -13.86
N GLU A 43 -2.33 -21.42 -13.78
CA GLU A 43 -3.31 -22.17 -12.97
C GLU A 43 -3.29 -21.72 -11.51
N VAL A 44 -2.10 -21.47 -10.94
CA VAL A 44 -1.93 -20.98 -9.57
C VAL A 44 -2.67 -19.65 -9.38
N ASN A 45 -2.55 -18.71 -10.32
CA ASN A 45 -3.23 -17.42 -10.21
C ASN A 45 -4.76 -17.54 -10.28
N ARG A 46 -5.29 -18.63 -10.88
CA ARG A 46 -6.73 -18.87 -11.04
C ARG A 46 -7.35 -19.62 -9.86
N THR A 47 -6.57 -20.49 -9.21
CA THR A 47 -7.08 -21.37 -8.14
C THR A 47 -6.78 -20.86 -6.75
N THR A 48 -5.80 -19.97 -6.59
CA THR A 48 -5.40 -19.42 -5.28
C THR A 48 -6.28 -18.22 -4.92
N PRO A 49 -6.91 -18.21 -3.73
CA PRO A 49 -7.59 -17.03 -3.21
C PRO A 49 -6.64 -15.83 -3.15
N ALA A 50 -7.07 -14.73 -3.77
CA ALA A 50 -6.23 -13.56 -3.97
C ALA A 50 -7.06 -12.32 -4.28
N VAL A 51 -6.42 -11.16 -4.07
CA VAL A 51 -6.92 -9.87 -4.53
C VAL A 51 -6.15 -9.45 -5.79
N LEU A 52 -6.89 -9.14 -6.86
CA LEU A 52 -6.36 -8.41 -8.01
C LEU A 52 -6.70 -6.93 -7.86
N GLN A 53 -5.69 -6.12 -7.56
CA GLN A 53 -5.85 -4.69 -7.28
C GLN A 53 -5.24 -3.87 -8.43
N ARG A 54 -5.89 -2.77 -8.84
CA ARG A 54 -5.27 -1.82 -9.77
C ARG A 54 -3.98 -1.28 -9.17
N TYR A 55 -2.87 -1.40 -9.89
CA TYR A 55 -1.57 -0.92 -9.45
C TYR A 55 -1.51 0.61 -9.56
N THR A 56 -0.73 1.25 -8.68
CA THR A 56 -0.47 2.70 -8.76
C THR A 56 0.83 2.93 -9.54
N PRO A 57 0.76 3.35 -10.82
CA PRO A 57 1.93 3.46 -11.70
C PRO A 57 2.75 4.75 -11.47
N ASN A 58 2.22 5.71 -10.71
CA ASN A 58 2.83 7.00 -10.46
C ASN A 58 3.05 7.24 -8.96
N PRO A 59 3.84 6.39 -8.26
CA PRO A 59 4.18 6.65 -6.86
C PRO A 59 5.08 7.88 -6.72
N TYR A 60 5.06 8.51 -5.55
CA TYR A 60 6.15 9.38 -5.12
C TYR A 60 7.44 8.55 -5.03
N LEU A 61 8.55 9.13 -5.49
CA LEU A 61 9.86 8.48 -5.50
C LEU A 61 10.82 9.21 -4.57
N LEU A 62 11.35 8.51 -3.58
CA LEU A 62 12.44 9.03 -2.75
C LEU A 62 13.76 8.64 -3.40
N LYS A 63 14.47 9.63 -3.97
CA LYS A 63 15.74 9.42 -4.68
C LYS A 63 15.63 8.35 -5.79
N GLY A 64 14.55 8.39 -6.56
CA GLY A 64 14.30 7.44 -7.66
C GLY A 64 13.68 6.11 -7.25
N LYS A 65 13.55 5.83 -5.94
CA LYS A 65 13.00 4.56 -5.44
C LYS A 65 11.58 4.72 -4.95
N LYS A 66 10.73 3.74 -5.24
CA LYS A 66 9.36 3.67 -4.70
C LYS A 66 9.43 3.51 -3.19
N VAL A 67 8.51 4.17 -2.48
CA VAL A 67 8.40 4.08 -1.02
C VAL A 67 6.96 3.80 -0.59
N ASP A 68 6.80 3.20 0.58
CA ASP A 68 5.53 3.18 1.31
C ASP A 68 5.69 3.82 2.69
N LEU A 69 4.56 4.20 3.29
CA LEU A 69 4.45 4.68 4.66
C LEU A 69 3.84 3.58 5.52
N ARG A 70 4.52 3.23 6.62
CA ARG A 70 4.02 2.37 7.70
C ARG A 70 3.68 3.24 8.90
N LEU A 71 2.39 3.45 9.15
CA LEU A 71 1.88 4.28 10.24
C LEU A 71 1.21 3.44 11.30
N PHE A 72 1.40 3.78 12.56
CA PHE A 72 0.90 2.99 13.69
C PHE A 72 -0.24 3.70 14.42
N PHE A 73 -1.31 2.96 14.68
CA PHE A 73 -2.45 3.44 15.44
C PHE A 73 -2.77 2.48 16.58
N LEU A 74 -3.15 3.00 17.74
CA LEU A 74 -3.67 2.22 18.87
C LEU A 74 -5.17 2.41 18.96
N ILE A 75 -5.94 1.35 18.72
CA ILE A 75 -7.35 1.28 19.07
C ILE A 75 -7.43 0.80 20.51
N SER A 76 -7.70 1.71 21.43
CA SER A 76 -7.73 1.40 22.87
C SER A 76 -9.12 1.02 23.38
N GLN A 77 -10.15 1.53 22.70
CA GLN A 77 -11.57 1.34 23.04
C GLN A 77 -12.38 1.46 21.75
N ILE A 78 -13.38 0.61 21.58
CA ILE A 78 -14.31 0.67 20.45
C ILE A 78 -15.66 1.28 20.82
N ASN A 79 -16.00 1.40 22.11
CA ASN A 79 -17.24 2.04 22.57
C ASN A 79 -17.04 2.71 23.96
N PRO A 80 -16.91 4.05 24.04
CA PRO A 80 -16.75 4.98 22.92
C PRO A 80 -15.42 4.73 22.19
N THR A 81 -15.38 4.99 20.88
CA THR A 81 -14.18 4.77 20.06
C THR A 81 -13.05 5.71 20.49
N LYS A 82 -11.87 5.14 20.77
CA LYS A 82 -10.64 5.89 21.07
C LYS A 82 -9.46 5.31 20.29
N ILE A 83 -8.99 6.10 19.34
CA ILE A 83 -7.87 5.78 18.45
C ILE A 83 -6.74 6.80 18.72
N TYR A 84 -5.51 6.31 18.88
CA TYR A 84 -4.32 7.13 19.05
C TYR A 84 -3.39 6.94 17.86
N TYR A 85 -2.93 8.02 17.25
CA TYR A 85 -1.93 8.01 16.17
C TYR A 85 -0.51 8.17 16.74
N PHE A 86 0.40 7.26 16.40
CA PHE A 86 1.80 7.38 16.73
C PHE A 86 2.57 8.12 15.63
N LYS A 87 3.08 9.31 15.96
CA LYS A 87 3.81 10.21 15.03
C LYS A 87 5.18 9.71 14.55
N GLY A 88 5.63 8.55 15.03
CA GLY A 88 6.99 8.05 14.79
C GLY A 88 7.11 6.97 13.71
N GLY A 89 6.11 6.77 12.84
CA GLY A 89 6.06 5.70 11.84
C GLY A 89 7.29 5.56 10.92
N LEU A 90 7.24 4.65 9.96
CA LEU A 90 8.37 4.32 9.09
C LEU A 90 8.05 4.62 7.63
N VAL A 91 9.09 4.91 6.85
CA VAL A 91 9.03 4.92 5.39
C VAL A 91 9.97 3.86 4.88
N ARG A 92 9.44 2.95 4.06
CA ARG A 92 10.17 1.81 3.52
C ARG A 92 10.37 2.02 2.04
N SER A 93 11.62 2.04 1.62
CA SER A 93 12.00 2.17 0.21
C SER A 93 12.22 0.79 -0.41
N CYS A 94 11.97 0.73 -1.71
CA CYS A 94 12.56 -0.25 -2.60
C CYS A 94 14.09 -0.13 -2.63
N THR A 95 14.77 -1.14 -3.17
CA THR A 95 16.24 -1.16 -3.28
C THR A 95 16.75 -0.96 -4.70
N ALA A 96 15.90 -1.15 -5.71
CA ALA A 96 16.13 -0.76 -7.09
C ALA A 96 15.36 0.53 -7.45
N ASP A 97 15.80 1.19 -8.51
CA ASP A 97 15.14 2.38 -9.05
C ASP A 97 13.81 2.01 -9.70
N TYR A 98 12.81 2.87 -9.54
CA TYR A 98 11.48 2.61 -10.02
C TYR A 98 11.36 2.86 -11.53
N GLU A 99 10.89 1.85 -12.26
CA GLU A 99 10.55 1.98 -13.67
C GLU A 99 9.27 1.19 -13.99
N ILE A 100 8.23 1.88 -14.48
CA ILE A 100 6.94 1.24 -14.83
C ILE A 100 6.89 0.71 -16.27
N SER A 101 7.84 1.11 -17.12
CA SER A 101 7.88 0.79 -18.56
C SER A 101 8.23 -0.67 -18.88
N VAL A 102 8.50 -1.50 -17.87
CA VAL A 102 8.93 -2.88 -18.07
C VAL A 102 7.72 -3.78 -18.39
N PRO A 103 7.82 -4.68 -19.39
CA PRO A 103 6.82 -5.72 -19.60
C PRO A 103 6.51 -6.47 -18.30
N SER A 104 5.24 -6.81 -18.03
CA SER A 104 4.84 -7.42 -16.75
C SER A 104 5.58 -8.73 -16.42
N ASN A 105 6.12 -9.43 -17.41
CA ASN A 105 6.91 -10.66 -17.26
C ASN A 105 8.39 -10.42 -16.90
N GLU A 106 8.85 -9.17 -16.90
CA GLU A 106 10.25 -8.78 -16.65
C GLU A 106 10.37 -7.76 -15.51
N TRP A 107 9.28 -7.50 -14.78
CA TRP A 107 9.27 -6.54 -13.68
C TRP A 107 10.26 -6.94 -12.57
N ASP A 108 10.95 -5.95 -12.00
CA ASP A 108 11.87 -6.16 -10.88
C ASP A 108 11.13 -6.00 -9.54
N PRO A 109 10.93 -7.07 -8.76
CA PRO A 109 10.26 -6.96 -7.47
C PRO A 109 10.99 -6.02 -6.50
N TYR A 110 12.32 -5.83 -6.63
CA TYR A 110 13.09 -4.88 -5.82
C TYR A 110 12.84 -3.42 -6.15
N ALA A 111 12.21 -3.12 -7.29
CA ALA A 111 11.79 -1.78 -7.71
C ALA A 111 10.33 -1.48 -7.33
N HIS A 112 9.50 -2.52 -7.20
CA HIS A 112 8.04 -2.40 -7.09
C HIS A 112 7.47 -2.80 -5.73
N LEU A 113 8.15 -3.64 -4.97
CA LEU A 113 7.73 -4.08 -3.63
C LEU A 113 8.66 -3.52 -2.56
N THR A 114 8.08 -2.83 -1.60
CA THR A 114 8.76 -2.14 -0.49
C THR A 114 8.93 -3.03 0.75
N ASN A 115 8.51 -4.29 0.68
CA ASN A 115 8.62 -5.25 1.78
C ASN A 115 10.09 -5.41 2.20
N ILE A 116 10.39 -5.20 3.49
CA ILE A 116 11.75 -5.36 4.04
C ILE A 116 12.23 -6.80 3.85
N THR A 117 11.37 -7.80 4.04
CA THR A 117 11.72 -9.23 3.90
C THR A 117 12.25 -9.57 2.52
N LEU A 118 11.73 -8.92 1.48
CA LEU A 118 12.27 -9.01 0.12
C LEU A 118 13.57 -8.21 0.02
N ASN A 119 13.52 -6.92 0.33
CA ASN A 119 14.61 -5.97 0.09
C ASN A 119 15.87 -6.24 0.92
N GLN A 120 15.78 -6.89 2.07
CA GLN A 120 16.93 -7.27 2.89
C GLN A 120 17.90 -8.22 2.16
N ASN A 121 17.42 -8.94 1.14
CA ASN A 121 18.25 -9.83 0.31
C ASN A 121 18.93 -9.08 -0.84
N SER A 122 18.60 -7.81 -1.05
CA SER A 122 19.22 -6.97 -2.08
C SER A 122 20.60 -6.50 -1.63
N PRO A 123 21.61 -6.49 -2.53
CA PRO A 123 22.91 -5.89 -2.23
C PRO A 123 22.84 -4.37 -1.97
N ASN A 124 21.75 -3.74 -2.40
CA ASN A 124 21.50 -2.30 -2.22
C ASN A 124 20.74 -1.98 -0.92
N MET A 125 20.55 -2.94 -0.02
CA MET A 125 19.94 -2.71 1.28
C MET A 125 20.86 -1.86 2.15
N ASP A 126 20.36 -0.73 2.63
CA ASP A 126 21.09 0.17 3.53
C ASP A 126 20.30 0.33 4.85
N PHE A 127 20.91 -0.07 5.97
CA PHE A 127 20.34 0.09 7.32
C PHE A 127 20.80 1.39 8.00
N GLY A 128 21.58 2.23 7.31
CA GLY A 128 21.98 3.53 7.78
C GLY A 128 20.80 4.48 7.97
N GLU A 129 21.04 5.59 8.66
CA GLU A 129 20.00 6.57 9.01
C GLU A 129 19.31 7.21 7.78
N ASN A 130 19.95 7.14 6.61
CA ASN A 130 19.47 7.64 5.32
C ASN A 130 19.18 6.52 4.31
N GLY A 131 19.14 5.27 4.79
CA GLY A 131 19.09 4.08 3.97
C GLY A 131 17.67 3.71 3.52
N THR A 132 17.45 2.41 3.34
CA THR A 132 16.22 1.84 2.79
C THR A 132 15.01 2.04 3.71
N VAL A 133 15.23 2.17 5.01
CA VAL A 133 14.16 2.46 5.99
C VAL A 133 14.52 3.72 6.76
N ILE A 134 13.65 4.72 6.70
CA ILE A 134 13.81 5.99 7.43
C ILE A 134 12.59 6.25 8.32
N THR A 135 12.74 7.13 9.30
CA THR A 135 11.60 7.56 10.11
C THR A 135 10.66 8.45 9.31
N TYR A 136 9.36 8.36 9.60
CA TYR A 136 8.32 9.19 8.99
C TYR A 136 8.60 10.68 9.22
N LYS A 137 9.03 11.06 10.43
CA LYS A 137 9.45 12.43 10.74
C LYS A 137 10.56 12.96 9.80
N LYS A 138 11.54 12.11 9.48
CA LYS A 138 12.62 12.47 8.55
C LYS A 138 12.09 12.63 7.13
N PHE A 139 11.22 11.73 6.69
CA PHE A 139 10.55 11.84 5.40
C PHE A 139 9.76 13.15 5.26
N LEU A 140 9.01 13.54 6.29
CA LEU A 140 8.30 14.83 6.30
C LEU A 140 9.27 16.02 6.21
N THR A 141 10.44 15.94 6.85
CA THR A 141 11.47 16.98 6.76
C THR A 141 12.02 17.10 5.33
N ILE A 142 12.17 15.97 4.62
CA ILE A 142 12.58 15.94 3.21
C ILE A 142 11.52 16.62 2.33
N LEU A 143 10.25 16.23 2.47
CA LEU A 143 9.14 16.85 1.73
C LEU A 143 9.00 18.35 2.04
N GLN A 144 9.29 18.76 3.27
CA GLN A 144 9.27 20.17 3.65
C GLN A 144 10.37 20.96 2.92
N ALA A 145 11.56 20.38 2.80
CA ALA A 145 12.67 20.95 2.05
C ALA A 145 12.38 21.00 0.53
N GLU A 146 11.55 20.09 0.02
CA GLU A 146 11.01 20.11 -1.35
C GLU A 146 9.92 21.18 -1.55
N GLY A 147 9.49 21.87 -0.49
CA GLY A 147 8.54 22.98 -0.55
C GLY A 147 7.08 22.59 -0.31
N HIS A 148 6.82 21.37 0.15
CA HIS A 148 5.46 20.90 0.41
C HIS A 148 4.91 21.36 1.77
N ASN A 149 3.59 21.59 1.82
CA ASN A 149 2.88 21.87 3.05
C ASN A 149 2.65 20.58 3.85
N ILE A 150 3.52 20.33 4.84
CA ILE A 150 3.51 19.11 5.63
C ILE A 150 2.28 18.99 6.52
N GLU A 151 1.80 20.08 7.10
CA GLU A 151 0.61 20.05 7.96
C GLU A 151 -0.61 19.58 7.18
N GLU A 152 -0.82 20.13 5.97
CA GLU A 152 -1.90 19.71 5.09
C GLU A 152 -1.77 18.26 4.65
N LEU A 153 -0.56 17.83 4.28
CA LEU A 153 -0.29 16.45 3.86
C LEU A 153 -0.53 15.44 5.00
N GLU A 154 -0.01 15.71 6.19
CA GLU A 154 -0.21 14.83 7.36
C GLU A 154 -1.70 14.73 7.70
N ASN A 155 -2.45 15.83 7.64
CA ASN A 155 -3.90 15.80 7.86
C ASN A 155 -4.61 14.88 6.85
N LYS A 156 -4.30 14.97 5.56
CA LYS A 156 -4.87 14.08 4.53
C LYS A 156 -4.49 12.61 4.75
N ILE A 157 -3.26 12.34 5.15
CA ILE A 157 -2.78 10.98 5.45
C ILE A 157 -3.54 10.40 6.64
N VAL A 158 -3.67 11.16 7.73
CA VAL A 158 -4.37 10.73 8.94
C VAL A 158 -5.87 10.58 8.68
N GLU A 159 -6.47 11.44 7.88
CA GLU A 159 -7.87 11.34 7.47
C GLU A 159 -8.17 9.99 6.78
N VAL A 160 -7.39 9.63 5.76
CA VAL A 160 -7.53 8.32 5.07
C VAL A 160 -7.36 7.16 6.06
N CYS A 161 -6.39 7.24 6.97
CA CYS A 161 -6.20 6.20 7.99
C CYS A 161 -7.41 6.07 8.92
N LEU A 162 -7.95 7.20 9.39
CA LEU A 162 -9.11 7.22 10.28
C LEU A 162 -10.36 6.71 9.58
N GLU A 163 -10.60 7.05 8.32
CA GLU A 163 -11.72 6.52 7.53
C GLU A 163 -11.67 4.99 7.45
N VAL A 164 -10.50 4.42 7.14
CA VAL A 164 -10.29 2.96 7.12
C VAL A 164 -10.59 2.37 8.50
N LEU A 165 -9.99 2.90 9.56
CA LEU A 165 -10.16 2.37 10.91
C LEU A 165 -11.62 2.44 11.38
N LEU A 166 -12.28 3.57 11.16
CA LEU A 166 -13.68 3.78 11.54
C LEU A 166 -14.62 2.87 10.77
N SER A 167 -14.30 2.49 9.53
CA SER A 167 -15.10 1.53 8.75
C SER A 167 -15.14 0.13 9.36
N VAL A 168 -14.12 -0.25 10.14
CA VAL A 168 -14.02 -1.58 10.78
C VAL A 168 -14.72 -1.62 12.14
N ILE A 169 -14.85 -0.47 12.83
CA ILE A 169 -15.39 -0.40 14.20
C ILE A 169 -16.78 -1.04 14.36
N PRO A 170 -17.78 -0.82 13.47
CA PRO A 170 -19.10 -1.43 13.65
C PRO A 170 -19.06 -2.96 13.70
N ASN A 171 -18.22 -3.59 12.87
CA ASN A 171 -18.06 -5.04 12.87
C ASN A 171 -17.43 -5.53 14.18
N LEU A 172 -16.44 -4.81 14.71
CA LEU A 172 -15.83 -5.13 16.01
C LEU A 172 -16.81 -5.00 17.17
N MET A 173 -17.73 -4.03 17.12
CA MET A 173 -18.78 -3.86 18.12
C MET A 173 -19.72 -5.07 18.13
N VAL A 174 -20.22 -5.49 16.95
CA VAL A 174 -21.09 -6.66 16.81
C VAL A 174 -20.40 -7.93 17.30
N TRP A 175 -19.13 -8.12 16.91
CA TRP A 175 -18.33 -9.26 17.33
C TRP A 175 -18.15 -9.31 18.85
N ARG A 176 -17.84 -8.15 19.47
CA ARG A 176 -17.74 -8.03 20.94
C ARG A 176 -19.04 -8.42 21.64
N GLU A 177 -20.18 -7.91 21.16
CA GLU A 177 -21.49 -8.22 21.75
C GLU A 177 -21.85 -9.70 21.62
N THR A 178 -21.46 -10.34 20.52
CA THR A 178 -21.73 -11.76 20.26
C THR A 178 -20.91 -12.68 21.15
N ILE A 179 -19.63 -12.38 21.38
CA ILE A 179 -18.69 -13.28 22.06
C ILE A 179 -18.62 -13.03 23.57
N SER A 180 -18.82 -11.79 24.00
CA SER A 180 -18.59 -11.40 25.39
C SER A 180 -19.48 -10.23 25.82
N PRO A 181 -20.81 -10.44 25.89
CA PRO A 181 -21.75 -9.42 26.34
C PRO A 181 -21.54 -9.02 27.81
N THR A 182 -20.95 -9.91 28.64
CA THR A 182 -20.80 -9.72 30.09
C THR A 182 -19.37 -9.46 30.56
N LEU A 183 -18.38 -9.70 29.71
CA LEU A 183 -16.99 -9.45 30.05
C LEU A 183 -16.69 -7.95 29.92
N ASN A 184 -16.20 -7.37 31.01
CA ASN A 184 -15.63 -6.03 31.04
C ASN A 184 -14.24 -6.01 30.35
N SER A 185 -14.11 -6.77 29.26
CA SER A 185 -12.87 -6.96 28.53
C SER A 185 -12.48 -5.65 27.85
N ARG A 186 -11.30 -5.15 28.20
CA ARG A 186 -10.67 -3.99 27.57
C ARG A 186 -9.68 -4.53 26.55
N CYS A 187 -10.17 -4.81 25.35
CA CYS A 187 -9.29 -5.12 24.24
C CYS A 187 -8.65 -3.83 23.74
N PHE A 188 -7.36 -3.90 23.42
CA PHE A 188 -6.67 -2.89 22.64
C PHE A 188 -5.94 -3.59 21.50
N GLN A 189 -5.70 -2.85 20.42
CA GLN A 189 -4.90 -3.35 19.30
C GLN A 189 -4.03 -2.23 18.76
N VAL A 190 -2.76 -2.54 18.52
CA VAL A 190 -1.87 -1.69 17.73
C VAL A 190 -1.93 -2.19 16.31
N VAL A 191 -2.37 -1.35 15.39
CA VAL A 191 -2.48 -1.68 13.97
C VAL A 191 -1.48 -0.86 13.16
N GLY A 192 -0.90 -1.48 12.15
CA GLY A 192 -0.01 -0.85 11.18
C GLY A 192 -0.73 -0.64 9.86
N LEU A 193 -0.87 0.60 9.41
CA LEU A 193 -1.45 0.91 8.11
C LEU A 193 -0.35 1.21 7.11
N ASP A 194 -0.51 0.64 5.92
CA ASP A 194 0.40 0.81 4.79
C ASP A 194 -0.25 1.75 3.79
N LEU A 195 0.46 2.83 3.47
CA LEU A 195 0.02 3.81 2.50
C LEU A 195 1.09 4.03 1.45
N LEU A 196 0.63 4.30 0.22
CA LEU A 196 1.44 4.87 -0.84
C LEU A 196 1.13 6.36 -0.95
N LEU A 197 2.12 7.18 -1.28
CA LEU A 197 1.87 8.50 -1.84
C LEU A 197 2.02 8.42 -3.36
N THR A 198 1.09 9.00 -4.10
CA THR A 198 1.26 9.24 -5.54
C THR A 198 2.24 10.38 -5.79
N SER A 199 2.64 10.59 -7.05
CA SER A 199 3.54 11.68 -7.47
C SER A 199 3.02 13.08 -7.11
N ASP A 200 1.70 13.25 -6.99
CA ASP A 200 1.00 14.46 -6.53
C ASP A 200 0.72 14.46 -5.01
N LEU A 201 1.40 13.59 -4.26
CA LEU A 201 1.30 13.42 -2.80
C LEU A 201 -0.11 13.07 -2.29
N LYS A 202 -0.93 12.40 -3.11
CA LYS A 202 -2.21 11.86 -2.67
C LYS A 202 -1.97 10.54 -1.92
N PRO A 203 -2.47 10.40 -0.68
CA PRO A 203 -2.40 9.14 0.04
C PRO A 203 -3.34 8.09 -0.57
N VAL A 204 -2.82 6.87 -0.72
CA VAL A 204 -3.55 5.69 -1.18
C VAL A 204 -3.33 4.58 -0.16
N PHE A 205 -4.41 4.15 0.48
CA PHE A 205 -4.38 3.00 1.39
C PHE A 205 -4.05 1.71 0.63
N ILE A 206 -3.14 0.90 1.18
CA ILE A 206 -2.73 -0.40 0.62
C ILE A 206 -3.33 -1.54 1.44
N GLU A 207 -3.00 -1.58 2.73
CA GLU A 207 -3.38 -2.67 3.65
C GLU A 207 -3.35 -2.21 5.11
N LEU A 208 -4.03 -2.98 5.96
CA LEU A 208 -4.01 -2.85 7.41
C LEU A 208 -3.46 -4.16 7.97
N ASN A 209 -2.39 -4.05 8.76
CA ASN A 209 -1.72 -5.13 9.46
C ASN A 209 -2.05 -5.09 10.95
N ASP A 210 -2.33 -6.25 11.54
CA ASP A 210 -2.93 -6.39 12.86
C ASP A 210 -2.00 -7.01 13.92
#